data_AF-A0A357F8C1-F1
#
_entry.id   AF-A0A357F8C1-F1
#
_cell.length_a   1.000
_cell.length_b   1.000
_cell.length_c   1.000
_cell.angle_alpha   90.00
_cell.angle_beta   90.00
_cell.angle_gamma   90.00
#
_symmetry.space_group_name_H-M   'P 1'
#
loop_
_entity.id
_entity.type
_entity.pdbx_description
1 polymer ?
#
loop_
_entity_poly.entity_id
_entity_poly.type
_entity_poly.pdbx_seq_one_letter_code
_entity_poly.pdbx_strand_id
1 'polypeptide(L)'
;MKIKDLKTFVVGNPAPHFGGRYFIFLKLITDDGIEGVGEVYCATFSPHIIVKMIEDVFERHVEGSNPFRIEALWRNIYGRG
;
A
#
# COMPACT_ATOMS: atom_id res chain seq x y z
N MET A 1 -2.02 -18.99 3.44
CA MET A 1 -1.85 -17.56 3.71
C MET A 1 -0.92 -16.92 2.70
N LYS A 2 -1.54 -16.27 1.73
CA LYS A 2 -0.91 -15.43 0.73
C LYS A 2 -1.72 -14.15 0.63
N ILE A 3 -1.06 -13.03 0.36
CA ILE A 3 -1.77 -11.79 0.04
C ILE A 3 -2.42 -11.95 -1.33
N LYS A 4 -3.70 -11.61 -1.44
CA LYS A 4 -4.52 -11.84 -2.63
C LYS A 4 -5.10 -10.55 -3.20
N ASP A 5 -5.64 -9.68 -2.35
CA ASP A 5 -6.33 -8.47 -2.83
C ASP A 5 -5.75 -7.20 -2.18
N LEU A 6 -5.84 -6.09 -2.91
CA LEU A 6 -5.47 -4.74 -2.49
C LEU A 6 -6.70 -3.82 -2.58
N LYS A 7 -6.89 -2.96 -1.58
CA LYS A 7 -7.78 -1.79 -1.66
C LYS A 7 -7.02 -0.55 -1.24
N THR A 8 -7.19 0.56 -1.96
CA THR A 8 -6.56 1.84 -1.65
C THR A 8 -7.59 2.92 -1.38
N PHE A 9 -7.26 3.87 -0.50
CA PHE A 9 -8.13 4.97 -0.12
C PHE A 9 -7.33 6.27 -0.13
N VAL A 10 -7.81 7.27 -0.88
CA VAL A 10 -7.33 8.65 -0.74
C VAL A 10 -8.37 9.40 0.08
N VAL A 11 -7.99 9.80 1.28
CA VAL A 11 -8.92 10.42 2.24
C VAL A 11 -8.51 11.87 2.43
N GLY A 12 -9.36 12.80 1.99
CA GLY A 12 -9.16 14.22 2.25
C GLY A 12 -9.30 14.52 3.75
N ASN A 13 -8.33 15.23 4.32
CA ASN A 13 -8.41 15.70 5.70
C ASN A 13 -9.26 16.98 5.71
N PRO A 14 -10.35 17.09 6.47
CA PRO A 14 -11.15 18.31 6.52
C PRO A 14 -10.36 19.49 7.12
N ALA A 15 -10.85 20.72 6.89
CA ALA A 15 -10.30 21.91 7.55
C ALA A 15 -10.32 21.72 9.08
N PRO A 16 -9.25 22.11 9.82
CA PRO A 16 -8.13 22.95 9.40
C PRO A 16 -6.88 22.21 8.87
N HIS A 17 -6.99 20.94 8.47
CA HIS A 17 -5.91 20.14 7.85
C HIS A 17 -4.68 19.85 8.73
N PHE A 18 -4.82 19.80 10.06
CA PHE A 18 -3.72 19.36 10.93
C PHE A 18 -3.32 17.92 10.55
N GLY A 19 -2.03 17.71 10.28
CA GLY A 19 -1.50 16.43 9.80
C GLY A 19 -1.44 16.29 8.27
N GLY A 20 -1.86 17.30 7.50
CA GLY A 20 -1.76 17.32 6.04
C GLY A 20 -3.12 17.43 5.34
N ARG A 21 -3.11 17.55 4.01
CA ARG A 21 -4.33 17.74 3.19
C ARG A 21 -5.09 16.43 2.92
N TYR A 22 -4.38 15.31 2.92
CA TYR A 22 -4.94 14.00 2.64
C TYR A 22 -4.07 12.92 3.27
N PHE A 23 -4.65 11.72 3.39
CA PHE A 23 -3.97 10.49 3.78
C PHE A 23 -4.18 9.44 2.69
N ILE A 24 -3.19 8.57 2.51
CA ILE A 24 -3.28 7.43 1.57
C ILE A 24 -3.24 6.16 2.39
N PHE A 25 -4.38 5.50 2.51
CA PHE A 25 -4.48 4.20 3.17
C PHE A 25 -4.51 3.08 2.15
N LEU A 26 -4.11 1.90 2.61
CA LEU A 26 -4.32 0.66 1.89
C LEU A 26 -4.79 -0.44 2.83
N LYS A 27 -5.41 -1.45 2.24
CA LYS A 27 -5.78 -2.70 2.88
C LYS A 27 -5.31 -3.85 2.01
N LEU A 28 -4.60 -4.80 2.61
CA LEU A 28 -4.23 -6.08 2.01
C LEU A 28 -5.13 -7.17 2.58
N ILE A 29 -5.57 -8.08 1.73
CA ILE A 29 -6.48 -9.17 2.10
C ILE A 29 -5.85 -10.48 1.69
N THR A 30 -5.80 -11.46 2.58
CA THR A 30 -5.23 -12.77 2.30
C THR A 30 -6.22 -13.71 1.62
N ASP A 31 -5.71 -14.81 1.05
CA ASP A 31 -6.48 -15.90 0.46
C ASP A 31 -7.48 -16.56 1.43
N ASP A 32 -7.22 -16.49 2.74
CA ASP A 32 -8.09 -16.96 3.82
C ASP A 32 -8.90 -15.84 4.51
N GLY A 33 -8.90 -14.63 3.94
CA GLY A 33 -9.80 -13.53 4.33
C GLY A 33 -9.33 -12.65 5.49
N ILE A 34 -8.09 -12.79 5.95
CA ILE A 34 -7.50 -11.86 6.94
C ILE A 34 -7.21 -10.53 6.28
N GLU A 35 -7.61 -9.43 6.94
CA GLU A 35 -7.37 -8.07 6.46
C GLU A 35 -6.29 -7.37 7.29
N GLY A 36 -5.32 -6.74 6.62
CA GLY A 36 -4.33 -5.86 7.23
C GLY A 36 -4.40 -4.45 6.63
N VAL A 37 -4.26 -3.42 7.46
CA VAL A 37 -4.30 -2.01 7.04
C VAL A 37 -2.93 -1.36 7.16
N GLY A 38 -2.65 -0.40 6.28
CA GLY A 38 -1.44 0.40 6.30
C GLY A 38 -1.66 1.81 5.74
N GLU A 39 -0.70 2.69 5.99
CA GLU A 39 -0.68 4.06 5.46
C GLU A 39 0.62 4.29 4.68
N VAL A 40 0.52 5.00 3.55
CA VAL A 40 1.67 5.38 2.73
C VAL A 40 1.92 6.87 2.87
N TYR A 41 3.11 7.21 3.35
CA TYR A 41 3.58 8.60 3.40
C TYR A 41 4.51 8.89 2.21
N CYS A 42 3.95 9.46 1.14
CA CYS A 42 4.68 9.93 -0.03
C CYS A 42 3.92 11.09 -0.68
N ALA A 43 4.61 12.19 -0.98
CA ALA A 43 4.00 13.42 -1.51
C ALA A 43 4.81 14.05 -2.66
N THR A 44 5.69 13.29 -3.31
CA THR A 44 6.43 13.74 -4.50
C THR A 44 5.51 13.90 -5.72
N PHE A 45 4.41 13.15 -5.77
CA PHE A 45 3.34 13.26 -6.78
C PHE A 45 1.96 13.40 -6.11
N SER A 46 0.94 13.68 -6.91
CA SER A 46 -0.45 13.74 -6.44
C SER A 46 -0.93 12.37 -5.91
N PRO A 47 -1.88 12.33 -4.96
CA PRO A 47 -2.24 11.08 -4.28
C PRO A 47 -2.73 9.98 -5.22
N HIS A 48 -3.44 10.34 -6.29
CA HIS A 48 -3.92 9.36 -7.27
C HIS A 48 -2.80 8.75 -8.11
N ILE A 49 -1.69 9.47 -8.33
CA ILE A 49 -0.50 8.91 -8.96
C ILE A 49 0.24 7.98 -7.99
N ILE A 50 0.33 8.34 -6.71
CA ILE A 50 0.88 7.46 -5.68
C ILE A 50 0.07 6.16 -5.57
N VAL A 51 -1.27 6.21 -5.66
CA VAL A 51 -2.11 5.01 -5.73
C VAL A 51 -1.72 4.09 -6.89
N LYS A 52 -1.46 4.64 -8.08
CA LYS A 52 -0.98 3.84 -9.22
C LYS A 52 0.39 3.21 -8.99
N MET A 53 1.27 3.87 -8.24
CA MET A 53 2.55 3.28 -7.83
C MET A 53 2.36 2.14 -6.81
N ILE A 54 1.41 2.27 -5.88
CA ILE A 54 1.06 1.21 -4.93
C ILE A 54 0.52 -0.02 -5.67
N GLU A 55 -0.37 0.18 -6.65
CA GLU A 55 -0.90 -0.88 -7.51
C GLU A 55 0.24 -1.61 -8.26
N ASP A 56 1.19 -0.89 -8.88
CA ASP A 56 2.34 -1.50 -9.59
C ASP A 56 3.24 -2.33 -8.66
N VAL A 57 3.53 -1.82 -7.46
CA VAL A 57 4.33 -2.56 -6.47
C VAL A 57 3.59 -3.81 -6.01
N PHE A 58 2.27 -3.70 -5.80
CA PHE A 58 1.45 -4.82 -5.36
C PHE A 58 1.45 -5.95 -6.40
N GLU A 59 1.06 -5.64 -7.64
CA GLU A 59 0.94 -6.62 -8.72
C GLU A 59 2.26 -7.36 -8.99
N ARG A 60 3.40 -6.65 -8.91
CA ARG A 60 4.70 -7.23 -9.25
C ARG A 60 5.37 -7.98 -8.10
N HIS A 61 5.16 -7.54 -6.86
CA HIS A 61 6.00 -7.98 -5.74
C HIS A 61 5.21 -8.54 -4.55
N VAL A 62 3.95 -8.14 -4.36
CA VAL A 62 3.20 -8.43 -3.13
C VAL A 62 2.11 -9.48 -3.37
N GLU A 63 1.41 -9.44 -4.50
CA GLU A 63 0.38 -10.43 -4.82
C GLU A 63 0.95 -11.86 -4.81
N GLY A 64 0.24 -12.77 -4.16
CA GLY A 64 0.63 -14.17 -4.00
C GLY A 64 1.76 -14.43 -2.99
N SER A 65 2.35 -13.38 -2.41
CA SER A 65 3.42 -13.52 -1.42
C SER A 65 2.90 -13.95 -0.04
N ASN A 66 3.74 -14.65 0.73
CA ASN A 66 3.45 -14.95 2.13
C ASN A 66 3.71 -13.68 2.97
N PRO A 67 2.70 -13.14 3.68
CA PRO A 67 2.83 -11.87 4.40
C PRO A 67 3.87 -11.91 5.54
N PHE A 68 4.28 -13.09 6.02
CA PHE A 68 5.30 -13.22 7.06
C PHE A 68 6.73 -13.16 6.52
N ARG A 69 6.94 -13.17 5.19
CA ARG A 69 8.27 -13.09 4.58
C ARG A 69 8.72 -11.64 4.35
N ILE A 70 8.64 -10.82 5.40
CA ILE A 70 8.87 -9.36 5.35
C ILE A 70 10.23 -9.00 4.75
N GLU A 71 11.32 -9.61 5.21
CA GLU A 71 12.67 -9.33 4.70
C GLU A 71 12.82 -9.64 3.20
N ALA A 72 12.22 -10.75 2.75
CA ALA A 72 12.27 -11.13 1.34
C ALA A 72 11.45 -10.17 0.47
N LEU A 73 10.26 -9.75 0.94
CA LEU A 73 9.43 -8.75 0.29
C LEU A 73 10.17 -7.41 0.18
N TRP A 74 10.72 -6.93 1.29
CA TRP A 74 11.44 -5.67 1.35
C TRP A 74 12.64 -5.68 0.39
N ARG A 75 13.45 -6.75 0.38
CA ARG A 75 14.59 -6.87 -0.53
C ARG A 75 14.19 -6.93 -2.00
N ASN A 76 13.10 -7.63 -2.33
CA ASN A 76 12.58 -7.71 -3.70
C ASN A 76 12.13 -6.34 -4.21
N ILE A 77 11.35 -5.61 -3.40
CA ILE A 77 10.84 -4.28 -3.76
C ILE A 77 11.99 -3.27 -3.84
N TYR A 78 12.83 -3.19 -2.80
CA TYR A 78 13.94 -2.23 -2.73
C TYR A 78 15.02 -2.46 -3.80
N GLY A 79 15.26 -3.73 -4.18
CA GLY A 79 16.27 -4.08 -5.18
C GLY A 79 15.90 -3.71 -6.62
N ARG A 80 14.70 -3.20 -6.87
CA ARG A 80 14.15 -2.96 -8.21
C ARG A 80 14.42 -1.55 -8.76
N GLY A 81 14.96 -0.65 -7.93
CA GLY A 81 15.27 0.75 -8.28
C GLY A 81 14.25 1.72 -7.74
#